data_AF-A0AA96JR62-F1
#
_entry.id   AF-A0AA96JR62-F1
#
_cell.length_a   1.000
_cell.length_b   1.000
_cell.length_c   1.000
_cell.angle_alpha   90.00
_cell.angle_beta   90.00
_cell.angle_gamma   90.00
#
_symmetry.space_group_name_H-M   'P 1'
#
loop_
_entity.id
_entity.type
_entity.pdbx_description
1 polymer ?
#
loop_
_entity_poly.entity_id
_entity_poly.type
_entity_poly.pdbx_seq_one_letter_code
_entity_poly.pdbx_strand_id
1 'polypeptide(L)'
;MTVEQITAAMGALGLYDGRNTPAVHDEVAAQFGSADIYRVRLLNSLLGSVQREAMLADEIEMDEENEYGVWEEQLKSAGAYDDTVAQTTFVRWQTRRASLPMEVLARFEDTGPLPAATANASEALLVLLDAFRALHVAYQADDVQAAAAQTELLERAKESLQAAIQNTDRMLDLLKGMGR
;
A
#
# COMPACT_ATOMS: atom_id res chain seq x y z
N MET A 1 -12.66 0.30 -15.91
CA MET A 1 -13.76 1.09 -15.34
C MET A 1 -13.72 2.52 -15.85
N THR A 2 -14.80 2.98 -16.48
CA THR A 2 -15.01 4.39 -16.83
C THR A 2 -15.36 5.22 -15.60
N VAL A 3 -15.34 6.55 -15.71
CA VAL A 3 -15.74 7.45 -14.61
C VAL A 3 -17.18 7.20 -14.18
N GLU A 4 -18.08 6.99 -15.14
CA GLU A 4 -19.51 6.75 -14.90
C GLU A 4 -19.75 5.43 -14.17
N GLN A 5 -18.95 4.41 -14.46
CA GLN A 5 -19.00 3.13 -13.74
C GLN A 5 -18.54 3.29 -12.29
N ILE A 6 -17.51 4.12 -12.06
CA ILE A 6 -16.99 4.38 -10.71
C ILE A 6 -18.03 5.16 -9.89
N THR A 7 -18.60 6.24 -10.46
CA THR A 7 -19.59 7.06 -9.76
C THR A 7 -20.93 6.34 -9.59
N ALA A 8 -21.31 5.44 -10.50
CA ALA A 8 -22.45 4.54 -10.29
C ALA A 8 -22.23 3.60 -9.10
N ALA A 9 -21.03 3.00 -8.98
CA ALA A 9 -20.68 2.17 -7.83
C ALA A 9 -20.67 2.99 -6.53
N MET A 10 -20.08 4.19 -6.56
CA MET A 10 -20.12 5.11 -5.42
C MET A 10 -21.56 5.51 -5.06
N GLY A 11 -22.42 5.76 -6.04
CA GLY A 11 -23.84 6.06 -5.82
C GLY A 11 -24.60 4.89 -5.17
N ALA A 12 -24.34 3.66 -5.61
CA ALA A 12 -24.90 2.45 -4.99
C ALA A 12 -24.46 2.28 -3.52
N LEU A 13 -23.27 2.76 -3.17
CA LEU A 13 -22.74 2.77 -1.81
C LEU A 13 -23.13 4.03 -1.01
N GLY A 14 -23.91 4.95 -1.59
CA GLY A 14 -24.29 6.22 -0.94
C GLY A 14 -23.15 7.24 -0.81
N LEU A 15 -22.06 7.08 -1.57
CA LEU A 15 -20.85 7.92 -1.53
C LEU A 15 -20.86 9.04 -2.60
N TYR A 16 -21.82 9.03 -3.52
CA TYR A 16 -21.95 10.02 -4.58
C TYR A 16 -23.42 10.32 -4.86
N ASP A 17 -23.82 11.56 -4.63
CA ASP A 17 -25.17 12.10 -4.87
C ASP A 17 -25.23 13.02 -6.11
N GLY A 18 -24.09 13.22 -6.77
CA GLY A 18 -23.98 14.05 -7.95
C GLY A 18 -24.61 13.44 -9.20
N ARG A 19 -24.74 14.25 -10.25
CA ARG A 19 -25.23 13.79 -11.55
C ARG A 19 -24.14 12.99 -12.26
N ASN A 20 -24.39 11.70 -12.47
CA ASN A 20 -23.52 10.80 -13.22
C ASN A 20 -23.70 10.99 -14.74
N THR A 21 -23.10 12.04 -15.30
CA THR A 21 -23.12 12.32 -16.74
C THR A 21 -21.74 12.73 -17.25
N PRO A 22 -21.40 12.43 -18.52
CA PRO A 22 -20.10 12.80 -19.09
C PRO A 22 -19.77 14.30 -18.94
N ALA A 23 -20.74 15.18 -19.20
CA ALA A 23 -20.53 16.62 -19.12
C ALA A 23 -20.13 17.12 -17.71
N VAL A 24 -20.70 16.52 -16.66
CA VAL A 24 -20.32 16.85 -15.26
C VAL A 24 -18.92 16.33 -14.96
N HIS A 25 -18.59 15.14 -15.45
CA HIS A 25 -17.27 14.55 -15.27
C HIS A 25 -16.18 15.30 -16.04
N ASP A 26 -16.47 15.81 -17.24
CA ASP A 26 -15.55 16.65 -18.02
C ASP A 26 -15.27 17.98 -17.32
N GLU A 27 -16.30 18.62 -16.78
CA GLU A 27 -16.16 19.88 -16.02
C GLU A 27 -15.29 19.69 -14.77
N VAL A 28 -15.53 18.61 -14.01
CA VAL A 28 -14.72 18.32 -12.81
C VAL A 28 -13.31 17.88 -13.19
N ALA A 29 -13.14 17.09 -14.25
CA ALA A 29 -11.83 16.69 -14.76
C ALA A 29 -10.97 17.90 -15.15
N ALA A 30 -11.58 18.94 -15.73
CA ALA A 30 -10.90 20.17 -16.11
C ALA A 30 -10.26 20.88 -14.89
N GLN A 31 -10.86 20.79 -13.70
CA GLN A 31 -10.29 21.35 -12.46
C GLN A 31 -9.00 20.64 -12.02
N PHE A 32 -8.83 19.37 -12.40
CA PHE A 32 -7.63 18.59 -12.13
C PHE A 32 -6.60 18.64 -13.27
N GLY A 33 -6.92 19.30 -14.39
CA GLY A 33 -6.07 19.36 -15.58
C GLY A 33 -5.87 18.02 -16.29
N SER A 34 -6.56 16.96 -15.88
CA SER A 34 -6.45 15.61 -16.45
C SER A 34 -7.62 14.72 -16.06
N ALA A 35 -8.29 14.14 -17.06
CA ALA A 35 -9.33 13.14 -16.86
C ALA A 35 -8.81 11.87 -16.15
N ASP A 36 -7.55 11.49 -16.40
CA ASP A 36 -6.94 10.34 -15.73
C ASP A 36 -6.70 10.60 -14.24
N ILE A 37 -6.23 11.80 -13.88
CA ILE A 37 -6.06 12.19 -12.47
C ILE A 37 -7.42 12.19 -11.77
N TYR A 38 -8.47 12.71 -12.42
CA TYR A 38 -9.82 12.68 -11.88
C TYR A 38 -10.31 11.25 -11.66
N ARG A 39 -10.14 10.38 -12.66
CA ARG A 39 -10.50 8.96 -12.58
C ARG A 39 -9.76 8.24 -11.45
N VAL A 40 -8.45 8.48 -11.29
CA VAL A 40 -7.65 7.91 -10.20
C VAL A 40 -8.17 8.40 -8.85
N ARG A 41 -8.50 9.68 -8.69
CA ARG A 41 -9.05 10.22 -7.44
C ARG A 41 -10.40 9.59 -7.07
N LEU A 42 -11.28 9.39 -8.05
CA LEU A 42 -12.56 8.71 -7.82
C LEU A 42 -12.37 7.24 -7.41
N LEU A 43 -11.50 6.50 -8.11
CA LEU A 43 -11.17 5.12 -7.73
C LEU A 43 -10.60 5.03 -6.33
N ASN A 44 -9.76 5.99 -5.93
CA ASN A 44 -9.20 6.05 -4.58
C ASN A 44 -10.27 6.34 -3.52
N SER A 45 -11.25 7.17 -3.85
CA SER A 45 -12.36 7.49 -2.94
C SER A 45 -13.26 6.26 -2.74
N LEU A 46 -13.58 5.55 -3.84
CA LEU A 46 -14.31 4.29 -3.79
C LEU A 46 -13.55 3.24 -2.99
N LEU A 47 -12.26 3.02 -3.31
CA LEU A 47 -11.40 2.08 -2.62
C LEU A 47 -11.32 2.35 -1.12
N GLY A 48 -11.04 3.59 -0.71
CA GLY A 48 -10.93 3.95 0.71
C GLY A 48 -12.23 3.71 1.47
N SER A 49 -13.39 3.92 0.82
CA SER A 49 -14.69 3.66 1.42
C SER A 49 -14.95 2.17 1.60
N VAL A 50 -14.63 1.34 0.60
CA VAL A 50 -14.75 -0.13 0.72
C VAL A 50 -13.74 -0.67 1.74
N GLN A 51 -12.52 -0.14 1.78
CA GLN A 51 -11.52 -0.51 2.79
C GLN A 51 -11.97 -0.17 4.21
N ARG A 52 -12.67 0.96 4.40
CA ARG A 52 -13.27 1.30 5.69
C ARG A 52 -14.29 0.25 6.13
N GLU A 53 -15.19 -0.17 5.24
CA GLU A 53 -16.18 -1.21 5.58
C GLU A 53 -15.50 -2.55 5.87
N ALA A 54 -14.48 -2.92 5.09
CA ALA A 54 -13.69 -4.13 5.35
C ALA A 54 -13.01 -4.09 6.72
N MET A 55 -12.35 -2.98 7.07
CA MET A 55 -11.71 -2.79 8.37
C MET A 55 -12.70 -2.90 9.55
N LEU A 56 -13.94 -2.42 9.39
CA LEU A 56 -14.99 -2.58 10.40
C LEU A 56 -15.50 -4.03 10.48
N ALA A 57 -15.52 -4.75 9.36
CA ALA A 57 -15.91 -6.16 9.33
C ALA A 57 -14.84 -7.08 9.95
N ASP A 58 -13.57 -6.69 9.86
CA ASP A 58 -12.42 -7.42 10.42
C ASP A 58 -12.36 -7.36 11.97
N GLU A 59 -13.28 -6.64 12.65
CA GLU A 59 -13.32 -6.54 14.12
C GLU A 59 -13.78 -7.85 14.83
N ILE A 60 -14.09 -8.90 14.07
CA ILE A 60 -14.46 -10.21 14.61
C ILE A 60 -13.23 -11.06 14.93
N GLU A 61 -13.34 -11.94 15.94
CA GLU A 61 -12.29 -12.94 16.21
C GLU A 61 -12.32 -14.00 15.10
N MET A 62 -11.19 -14.16 14.41
CA MET A 62 -10.97 -15.15 13.36
C MET A 62 -9.85 -16.10 13.77
N ASP A 63 -9.94 -17.35 13.32
CA ASP A 63 -8.79 -18.23 13.33
C ASP A 63 -7.90 -17.97 12.10
N GLU A 64 -6.71 -18.55 12.11
CA GLU A 64 -5.70 -18.36 11.05
C GLU A 64 -6.22 -18.77 9.65
N GLU A 65 -7.10 -19.77 9.58
CA GLU A 65 -7.69 -20.22 8.31
C GLU A 65 -8.63 -19.16 7.72
N ASN A 66 -9.48 -18.56 8.56
CA ASN A 66 -10.38 -17.49 8.12
C ASN A 66 -9.61 -16.19 7.82
N GLU A 67 -8.58 -15.85 8.59
CA GLU A 67 -7.70 -14.72 8.28
C GLU A 67 -7.05 -14.87 6.90
N TYR A 68 -6.53 -16.06 6.60
CA TYR A 68 -5.97 -16.37 5.28
C TYR A 68 -7.05 -16.33 4.18
N GLY A 69 -8.24 -16.87 4.45
CA GLY A 69 -9.36 -16.86 3.50
C GLY A 69 -9.82 -15.46 3.10
N VAL A 70 -9.89 -14.51 4.05
CA VAL A 70 -10.23 -13.10 3.75
C VAL A 70 -9.16 -12.47 2.85
N TRP A 71 -7.88 -12.73 3.15
CA TRP A 71 -6.78 -12.26 2.30
C TRP A 71 -6.83 -12.89 0.89
N GLU A 72 -7.18 -14.16 0.79
CA GLU A 72 -7.34 -14.87 -0.48
C GLU A 72 -8.45 -14.25 -1.35
N GLU A 73 -9.61 -13.94 -0.76
CA GLU A 73 -10.70 -13.27 -1.48
C GLU A 73 -10.31 -11.87 -1.98
N GLN A 74 -9.47 -11.15 -1.22
CA GLN A 74 -8.90 -9.89 -1.67
C GLN A 74 -7.98 -10.07 -2.88
N LEU A 75 -7.13 -11.10 -2.88
CA LEU A 75 -6.26 -11.43 -4.02
C LEU A 75 -7.06 -11.82 -5.26
N LYS A 76 -8.09 -12.67 -5.11
CA LYS A 76 -8.97 -13.06 -6.21
C LYS A 76 -9.66 -11.84 -6.81
N SER A 77 -10.20 -10.96 -5.97
CA SER A 77 -10.87 -9.73 -6.39
C SER A 77 -9.91 -8.75 -7.09
N ALA A 78 -8.65 -8.72 -6.68
CA ALA A 78 -7.60 -7.93 -7.32
C ALA A 78 -7.08 -8.53 -8.63
N GLY A 79 -7.50 -9.74 -9.00
CA GLY A 79 -6.96 -10.49 -10.14
C GLY A 79 -5.51 -10.93 -9.93
N ALA A 80 -5.08 -11.06 -8.68
CA ALA A 80 -3.71 -11.36 -8.30
C ALA A 80 -3.51 -12.80 -7.82
N TYR A 81 -4.58 -13.56 -7.55
CA TYR A 81 -4.52 -14.86 -6.86
C TYR A 81 -3.63 -15.91 -7.55
N ASP A 82 -3.70 -16.05 -8.87
CA ASP A 82 -3.03 -17.17 -9.58
C ASP A 82 -1.62 -16.84 -10.11
N ASP A 83 -1.12 -15.62 -9.90
CA ASP A 83 0.18 -15.17 -10.41
C ASP A 83 1.05 -14.58 -9.31
N THR A 84 2.16 -15.23 -9.00
CA THR A 84 3.12 -14.79 -7.96
C THR A 84 3.60 -13.35 -8.18
N VAL A 85 3.77 -12.94 -9.45
CA VAL A 85 4.20 -11.59 -9.79
C VAL A 85 3.08 -10.58 -9.51
N ALA A 86 1.84 -10.89 -9.88
CA ALA A 86 0.66 -10.09 -9.55
C ALA A 86 0.43 -10.00 -8.04
N GLN A 87 0.53 -11.12 -7.29
CA GLN A 87 0.43 -11.13 -5.82
C GLN A 87 1.45 -10.18 -5.19
N THR A 88 2.73 -10.31 -5.58
CA THR A 88 3.81 -9.46 -5.05
C THR A 88 3.59 -8.00 -5.41
N THR A 89 3.12 -7.73 -6.63
CA THR A 89 2.81 -6.36 -7.09
C THR A 89 1.65 -5.76 -6.28
N PHE A 90 0.64 -6.57 -5.97
CA PHE A 90 -0.51 -6.15 -5.17
C PHE A 90 -0.10 -5.84 -3.72
N VAL A 91 0.62 -6.74 -3.06
CA VAL A 91 1.15 -6.52 -1.69
C VAL A 91 2.04 -5.28 -1.66
N ARG A 92 2.93 -5.11 -2.65
CA ARG A 92 3.78 -3.92 -2.76
C ARG A 92 2.96 -2.64 -2.90
N TRP A 93 1.88 -2.66 -3.68
CA TRP A 93 0.98 -1.52 -3.80
C TRP A 93 0.26 -1.20 -2.48
N GLN A 94 -0.15 -2.21 -1.70
CA GLN A 94 -0.74 -2.03 -0.37
C GLN A 94 0.28 -1.42 0.61
N THR A 95 1.49 -1.99 0.68
CA THR A 95 2.58 -1.48 1.54
C THR A 95 2.89 -0.02 1.26
N ARG A 96 3.01 0.36 -0.02
CA ARG A 96 3.30 1.76 -0.39
C ARG A 96 2.20 2.72 0.04
N ARG A 97 0.93 2.30 0.00
CA ARG A 97 -0.18 3.14 0.47
C ARG A 97 -0.16 3.32 1.98
N ALA A 98 0.16 2.26 2.72
CA ALA A 98 0.30 2.32 4.16
C ALA A 98 1.52 3.17 4.59
N SER A 99 2.60 3.18 3.80
CA SER A 99 3.85 3.88 4.13
C SER A 99 3.81 5.40 3.91
N LEU A 100 3.15 5.86 2.84
CA LEU A 100 3.18 7.26 2.42
C LEU A 100 2.78 8.25 3.52
N PRO A 101 1.71 8.03 4.30
CA PRO A 101 1.39 8.91 5.43
C PRO A 101 2.51 8.97 6.48
N MET A 102 3.21 7.85 6.73
CA MET A 102 4.29 7.79 7.71
C MET A 102 5.52 8.59 7.25
N GLU A 103 5.84 8.54 5.94
CA GLU A 103 6.88 9.37 5.35
C GLU A 103 6.59 10.87 5.46
N VAL A 104 5.30 11.25 5.37
CA VAL A 104 4.87 12.64 5.56
C VAL A 104 4.97 13.03 7.03
N LEU A 105 4.48 12.19 7.95
CA LEU A 105 4.53 12.45 9.39
C LEU A 105 5.97 12.56 9.90
N ALA A 106 6.88 11.73 9.40
CA ALA A 106 8.30 11.73 9.77
C ALA A 106 9.04 13.07 9.48
N ARG A 107 8.43 13.98 8.70
CA ARG A 107 8.99 15.32 8.42
C ARG A 107 8.68 16.34 9.53
N PHE A 108 7.74 16.03 10.42
CA PHE A 108 7.33 16.90 11.51
C PHE A 108 7.99 16.45 12.82
N GLU A 109 8.76 17.35 13.44
CA GLU A 109 9.57 17.06 14.64
C GLU A 109 8.71 16.64 15.85
N ASP A 110 7.46 17.09 15.93
CA ASP A 110 6.52 16.82 17.01
C ASP A 110 5.91 15.41 16.97
N THR A 111 6.11 14.66 15.89
CA THR A 111 5.60 13.29 15.74
C THR A 111 6.53 12.22 16.31
N GLY A 112 7.72 12.62 16.77
CA GLY A 112 8.71 11.72 17.35
C GLY A 112 9.34 10.75 16.32
N PRO A 113 10.10 9.74 16.78
CA PRO A 113 10.86 8.88 15.88
C PRO A 113 10.05 7.72 15.27
N LEU A 114 8.84 7.43 15.78
CA LEU A 114 8.06 6.26 15.33
C LEU A 114 7.59 6.35 13.87
N PRO A 115 7.09 7.49 13.35
CA PRO A 115 6.75 7.58 11.92
C PRO A 115 7.95 7.31 11.01
N ALA A 116 9.14 7.80 11.39
CA ALA A 116 10.37 7.50 10.65
C ALA A 116 10.74 6.01 10.74
N ALA A 117 10.55 5.36 11.89
CA ALA A 117 10.75 3.92 12.02
C ALA A 117 9.82 3.13 11.07
N THR A 118 8.53 3.46 11.06
CA THR A 118 7.52 2.80 10.22
C THR A 118 7.78 3.04 8.73
N ALA A 119 8.16 4.27 8.34
CA ALA A 119 8.53 4.58 6.96
C ALA A 119 9.74 3.76 6.48
N ASN A 120 10.79 3.67 7.30
CA ASN A 120 11.98 2.88 6.98
C ASN A 120 11.69 1.36 6.91
N ALA A 121 10.85 0.84 7.82
CA ALA A 121 10.43 -0.57 7.78
C ALA A 121 9.61 -0.88 6.53
N SER A 122 8.73 0.04 6.13
CA SER A 122 7.93 -0.10 4.92
C SER A 122 8.80 -0.04 3.65
N GLU A 123 9.77 0.88 3.59
CA GLU A 123 10.74 0.95 2.49
C GLU A 123 11.52 -0.35 2.36
N ALA A 124 12.00 -0.93 3.47
CA ALA A 124 12.67 -2.22 3.45
C ALA A 124 11.77 -3.32 2.86
N LEU A 125 10.51 -3.40 3.30
CA LEU A 125 9.55 -4.38 2.77
C LEU A 125 9.32 -4.17 1.27
N LEU A 126 9.17 -2.94 0.79
CA LEU A 126 9.04 -2.64 -0.64
C LEU A 126 10.24 -3.14 -1.45
N VAL A 127 11.46 -2.89 -0.96
CA VAL A 127 12.69 -3.33 -1.61
C VAL A 127 12.82 -4.86 -1.60
N LEU A 128 12.45 -5.52 -0.50
CA LEU A 128 12.43 -6.99 -0.42
C LEU A 128 11.43 -7.61 -1.39
N LEU A 129 10.24 -7.02 -1.55
CA LEU A 129 9.24 -7.48 -2.53
C LEU A 129 9.74 -7.29 -3.97
N ASP A 130 10.45 -6.19 -4.27
CA ASP A 130 11.08 -5.98 -5.57
C ASP A 130 12.19 -7.01 -5.85
N ALA A 131 13.04 -7.30 -4.85
CA ALA A 131 14.07 -8.34 -4.94
C ALA A 131 13.45 -9.74 -5.12
N PHE A 132 12.42 -10.08 -4.35
CA PHE A 132 11.70 -11.35 -4.47
C PHE A 132 11.15 -11.55 -5.88
N ARG A 133 10.48 -10.53 -6.44
CA ARG A 133 9.95 -10.58 -7.81
C ARG A 133 11.06 -10.80 -8.84
N ALA A 134 12.17 -10.07 -8.72
CA ALA A 134 13.30 -10.20 -9.64
C ALA A 134 13.97 -11.57 -9.54
N LEU A 135 14.18 -12.08 -8.33
CA LEU A 135 14.72 -13.42 -8.07
C LEU A 135 13.79 -14.50 -8.60
N HIS A 136 12.48 -14.38 -8.41
CA HIS A 136 11.51 -15.32 -8.94
C HIS A 136 11.62 -15.44 -10.47
N VAL A 137 11.67 -14.30 -11.18
CA VAL A 137 11.85 -14.30 -12.65
C VAL A 137 13.19 -14.91 -13.06
N ALA A 138 14.28 -14.55 -12.37
CA ALA A 138 15.61 -15.07 -12.65
C ALA A 138 15.68 -16.61 -12.46
N TYR A 139 15.08 -17.13 -11.39
CA TYR A 139 15.07 -18.58 -11.12
C TYR A 139 14.23 -19.35 -12.13
N GLN A 140 13.09 -18.81 -12.56
CA GLN A 140 12.29 -19.44 -13.63
C GLN A 140 13.05 -19.48 -14.97
N ALA A 141 13.95 -18.53 -15.19
CA ALA A 141 14.78 -18.45 -16.40
C ALA A 141 16.15 -19.16 -16.28
N ASP A 142 16.47 -19.77 -15.13
CA ASP A 142 17.81 -20.29 -14.79
C ASP A 142 18.93 -19.24 -14.98
N ASP A 143 18.61 -17.96 -14.75
CA ASP A 143 19.53 -16.83 -14.95
C ASP A 143 20.24 -16.45 -13.65
N VAL A 144 21.36 -17.13 -13.39
CA VAL A 144 22.20 -16.90 -12.21
C VAL A 144 22.76 -15.47 -12.16
N GLN A 145 23.02 -14.84 -13.30
CA GLN A 145 23.57 -13.47 -13.34
C GLN A 145 22.51 -12.45 -12.95
N ALA A 146 21.28 -12.60 -13.46
CA ALA A 146 20.16 -11.76 -13.05
C ALA A 146 19.84 -11.93 -11.55
N ALA A 147 19.98 -13.15 -11.01
CA ALA A 147 19.81 -13.40 -9.59
C ALA A 147 20.91 -12.71 -8.75
N ALA A 148 22.18 -12.83 -9.15
CA ALA A 148 23.31 -12.21 -8.46
C ALA A 148 23.22 -10.67 -8.45
N ALA A 149 22.65 -10.08 -9.50
CA ALA A 149 22.44 -8.64 -9.62
C ALA A 149 21.47 -8.06 -8.55
N GLN A 150 20.72 -8.89 -7.82
CA GLN A 150 19.80 -8.43 -6.78
C GLN A 150 20.47 -8.13 -5.43
N THR A 151 21.78 -8.38 -5.30
CA THR A 151 22.54 -8.16 -4.06
C THR A 151 22.40 -6.72 -3.55
N GLU A 152 22.46 -5.72 -4.43
CA GLU A 152 22.32 -4.31 -4.07
C GLU A 152 20.94 -3.99 -3.47
N LEU A 153 19.88 -4.63 -3.96
CA LEU A 153 18.54 -4.47 -3.38
C LEU A 153 18.48 -5.06 -1.97
N LEU A 154 19.09 -6.23 -1.74
CA LEU A 154 19.13 -6.85 -0.42
C LEU A 154 19.93 -6.00 0.58
N GLU A 155 21.04 -5.40 0.15
CA GLU A 155 21.82 -4.46 0.96
C GLU A 155 21.01 -3.21 1.31
N ARG A 156 20.33 -2.60 0.34
CA ARG A 156 19.46 -1.44 0.57
C ARG A 156 18.29 -1.74 1.52
N ALA A 157 17.67 -2.92 1.38
CA ALA A 157 16.62 -3.35 2.30
C ALA A 157 17.16 -3.47 3.73
N LYS A 158 18.35 -4.05 3.89
CA LYS A 158 19.03 -4.18 5.18
C LYS A 158 19.31 -2.82 5.82
N GLU A 159 19.83 -1.86 5.07
CA GLU A 159 20.09 -0.49 5.56
C GLU A 159 18.80 0.18 6.05
N SER A 160 17.71 0.01 5.31
CA SER A 160 16.39 0.55 5.68
C SER A 160 15.86 -0.10 6.97
N LEU A 161 16.01 -1.42 7.13
CA LEU A 161 15.67 -2.11 8.39
C LEU A 161 16.51 -1.61 9.57
N GLN A 162 17.81 -1.36 9.36
CA GLN A 162 18.68 -0.82 10.41
C GLN A 162 18.24 0.58 10.84
N ALA A 163 17.86 1.44 9.89
CA ALA A 163 17.30 2.76 10.19
C ALA A 163 15.97 2.67 10.96
N ALA A 164 15.13 1.68 10.65
CA ALA A 164 13.89 1.43 11.37
C ALA A 164 14.16 1.02 12.84
N ILE A 165 15.12 0.12 13.06
CA ILE A 165 15.54 -0.31 14.40
C ILE A 165 16.09 0.88 15.19
N GLN A 166 17.00 1.67 14.61
CA GLN A 166 17.59 2.83 15.30
C GLN A 166 16.54 3.86 15.74
N ASN A 167 15.50 4.10 14.94
CA ASN A 167 14.42 5.00 15.32
C ASN A 167 13.52 4.41 16.42
N THR A 168 13.31 3.10 16.41
CA THR A 168 12.64 2.40 17.52
C THR A 168 13.44 2.51 18.82
N ASP A 169 14.76 2.31 18.75
CA ASP A 169 15.66 2.44 19.91
C ASP A 169 15.64 3.85 20.49
N ARG A 170 15.66 4.88 19.63
CA ARG A 170 15.49 6.28 20.06
C ARG A 170 14.19 6.49 20.82
N MET A 171 13.08 5.89 20.38
CA MET A 171 11.80 5.97 21.11
C MET A 171 11.91 5.32 22.49
N LEU A 172 12.52 4.13 22.56
CA LEU A 172 12.70 3.41 23.82
C LEU A 172 13.54 4.23 24.81
N ASP A 173 14.59 4.90 24.34
CA ASP A 173 15.45 5.72 25.18
C ASP A 173 14.75 7.00 25.67
N LEU A 174 13.92 7.64 24.84
CA LEU A 174 13.05 8.75 25.27
C LEU A 174 12.12 8.31 26.40
N LEU A 175 11.46 7.14 26.24
CA LEU A 175 10.55 6.60 27.25
C LEU A 175 11.27 6.26 28.56
N LYS A 176 12.47 5.65 28.49
CA LYS A 176 13.29 5.38 29.69
C LYS A 176 13.76 6.67 30.36
N GLY A 177 14.02 7.73 29.58
CA GLY A 177 14.42 9.04 30.08
C GLY A 177 13.30 9.77 30.82
N MET A 178 12.03 9.57 30.42
CA MET A 178 10.86 10.14 31.09
C MET A 178 10.50 9.46 32.42
N GLY A 179 10.95 8.22 32.62
CA GLY A 179 10.74 7.46 33.85
C GLY A 179 11.75 7.76 34.97
N ARG A 180 12.59 8.78 34.81
CA ARG A 180 13.56 9.28 35.80
C ARG A 180 13.16 10.66 36.31
#